data_AF-A0A952I9Z4-F1
#
_entry.id   AF-A0A952I9Z4-F1
#
_cell.length_a   1.000
_cell.length_b   1.000
_cell.length_c   1.000
_cell.angle_alpha   90.00
_cell.angle_beta   90.00
_cell.angle_gamma   90.00
#
_symmetry.space_group_name_H-M   'P 1'
#
loop_
_entity.id
_entity.type
_entity.pdbx_description
1 polymer ?
#
loop_
_entity_poly.entity_id
_entity_poly.type
_entity_poly.pdbx_seq_one_letter_code
_entity_poly.pdbx_strand_id
1 'polypeptide(L)'
;AATLSQFSQSLALQAANIPAEAATLLKNVESELRQELEVRYQIAEIGQELELAAGNYQSLVAKGLRIIEERSIFRRNIARVTTDARYRDYVYRVFRNDALQKYRSSFDMAARYTYLAAKAFDYETGLLVNNAVNSEFFDSILKQRSLGQFNVAVTNIANSTPFANVEGLSDPLAKMKQAYDAMAANFNNVYDQNVRFSLREEMLRIPTDTDFDQAWQQALTEALVPNLWDIPEFRQYAVAPRSELAGALPGLVLRFGTEINYGTNLFGWPLAPGDSSYSTTYSATKFRRVGIDLKNYDGNSLLAATPYVYLLPVGVDVLRSPTAIDRIRQYTVLEQAIPVPVDLVNGGGFQQAGWIPSLDGISQSDSWDAQRKHPQLQAGWGANLGQLQPLGSTRLVGRSVWNTEWLLVIPGEGLLSDGQEGLRRLIRGDGSGNGISDIELFFESFNVQ
;
A
#
# COMPACT_ATOMS: atom_id res chain seq x y z
N ALA A 1 -90.78 -24.44 60.02
CA ALA A 1 -92.18 -24.62 59.59
C ALA A 1 -93.03 -25.44 60.59
N ALA A 2 -92.50 -26.50 61.21
CA ALA A 2 -93.27 -27.33 62.17
C ALA A 2 -93.54 -26.67 63.55
N THR A 3 -92.68 -25.76 64.01
CA THR A 3 -92.76 -25.12 65.33
C THR A 3 -93.79 -23.99 65.42
N LEU A 4 -94.05 -23.26 64.33
CA LEU A 4 -95.05 -22.18 64.27
C LEU A 4 -96.49 -22.70 64.29
N SER A 5 -96.73 -23.91 63.76
CA SER A 5 -98.04 -24.56 63.75
C SER A 5 -98.48 -25.03 65.15
N GLN A 6 -97.52 -25.48 65.96
CA GLN A 6 -97.81 -25.91 67.34
C GLN A 6 -98.03 -24.71 68.28
N PHE A 7 -97.40 -23.58 68.02
CA PHE A 7 -97.58 -22.36 68.81
C PHE A 7 -98.93 -21.67 68.55
N SER A 8 -99.43 -21.72 67.31
CA SER A 8 -100.76 -21.16 66.98
C SER A 8 -101.93 -22.00 67.52
N GLN A 9 -101.76 -23.32 67.62
CA GLN A 9 -102.78 -24.21 68.20
C GLN A 9 -102.89 -24.12 69.73
N SER A 10 -101.79 -23.84 70.44
CA SER A 10 -101.83 -23.70 71.90
C SER A 10 -102.50 -22.39 72.35
N LEU A 11 -102.38 -21.31 71.57
CA LEU A 11 -103.01 -20.02 71.88
C LEU A 11 -104.54 -20.04 71.69
N ALA A 12 -105.06 -20.84 70.75
CA ALA A 12 -106.49 -20.91 70.47
C ALA A 12 -107.32 -21.58 71.58
N LEU A 13 -106.69 -22.44 72.40
CA LEU A 13 -107.34 -23.23 73.46
C LEU A 13 -107.34 -22.51 74.84
N GLN A 14 -106.75 -21.33 74.96
CA GLN A 14 -106.60 -20.60 76.24
C GLN A 14 -107.15 -19.16 76.21
N ALA A 15 -108.13 -18.88 75.33
CA ALA A 15 -108.75 -17.56 75.19
C ALA A 15 -110.00 -17.33 76.08
N ALA A 16 -110.32 -18.25 77.00
CA ALA A 16 -111.61 -18.23 77.71
C ALA A 16 -111.65 -17.43 79.03
N ASN A 17 -110.54 -16.89 79.55
CA ASN A 17 -110.59 -16.02 80.75
C ASN A 17 -109.27 -15.27 81.02
N ILE A 18 -108.72 -14.65 79.98
CA ILE A 18 -107.63 -13.68 80.15
C ILE A 18 -108.27 -12.30 80.04
N PRO A 19 -108.07 -11.37 81.00
CA PRO A 19 -108.59 -10.01 80.89
C PRO A 19 -108.16 -9.42 79.55
N ALA A 20 -109.08 -8.76 78.85
CA ALA A 20 -108.87 -8.30 77.46
C ALA A 20 -107.57 -7.50 77.29
N GLU A 21 -107.09 -6.86 78.35
CA GLU A 21 -105.83 -6.13 78.43
C GLU A 21 -104.57 -7.01 78.37
N ALA A 22 -104.55 -8.19 79.01
CA ALA A 22 -103.41 -9.10 78.97
C ALA A 22 -103.34 -9.88 77.65
N ALA A 23 -104.48 -10.22 77.03
CA ALA A 23 -104.52 -10.83 75.69
C ALA A 23 -104.10 -9.84 74.60
N THR A 24 -104.43 -8.55 74.74
CA THR A 24 -103.98 -7.50 73.82
C THR A 24 -102.48 -7.20 73.99
N LEU A 25 -101.96 -7.18 75.23
CA LEU A 25 -100.51 -7.06 75.49
C LEU A 25 -99.72 -8.24 74.90
N LEU A 26 -100.19 -9.48 75.03
CA LEU A 26 -99.52 -10.66 74.47
C LEU A 26 -99.52 -10.66 72.94
N LYS A 27 -100.61 -10.18 72.32
CA LYS A 27 -100.71 -9.99 70.87
C LYS A 27 -99.82 -8.85 70.37
N ASN A 28 -99.64 -7.80 71.17
CA ASN A 28 -98.70 -6.71 70.89
C ASN A 28 -97.25 -7.21 71.01
N VAL A 29 -96.93 -8.00 72.03
CA VAL A 29 -95.60 -8.63 72.16
C VAL A 29 -95.33 -9.58 70.99
N GLU A 30 -96.30 -10.41 70.57
CA GLU A 30 -96.16 -11.27 69.38
C GLU A 30 -95.97 -10.45 68.09
N SER A 31 -96.68 -9.33 67.96
CA SER A 31 -96.53 -8.37 66.86
C SER A 31 -95.13 -7.74 66.84
N GLU A 32 -94.65 -7.25 67.98
CA GLU A 32 -93.30 -6.69 68.11
C GLU A 32 -92.21 -7.74 67.89
N LEU A 33 -92.41 -9.00 68.32
CA LEU A 33 -91.47 -10.09 68.07
C LEU A 33 -91.41 -10.48 66.58
N ARG A 34 -92.54 -10.41 65.86
CA ARG A 34 -92.56 -10.58 64.40
C ARG A 34 -91.85 -9.43 63.68
N GLN A 35 -92.08 -8.19 64.13
CA GLN A 35 -91.36 -7.02 63.59
C GLN A 35 -89.85 -7.08 63.88
N GLU A 36 -89.45 -7.55 65.06
CA GLU A 36 -88.05 -7.70 65.44
C GLU A 36 -87.34 -8.77 64.58
N LEU A 37 -88.02 -9.90 64.33
CA LEU A 37 -87.56 -10.93 63.40
C LEU A 37 -87.42 -10.40 61.97
N GLU A 38 -88.38 -9.62 61.49
CA GLU A 38 -88.34 -8.99 60.16
C GLU A 38 -87.16 -8.03 60.02
N VAL A 39 -86.92 -7.18 61.03
CA VAL A 39 -85.78 -6.25 61.08
C VAL A 39 -84.45 -7.02 61.16
N ARG A 40 -84.36 -8.12 61.91
CA ARG A 40 -83.16 -8.98 61.93
C ARG A 40 -82.86 -9.60 60.58
N TYR A 41 -83.90 -10.07 59.86
CA TYR A 41 -83.73 -10.60 58.50
C TYR A 41 -83.24 -9.51 57.55
N GLN A 42 -83.79 -8.29 57.61
CA GLN A 42 -83.34 -7.16 56.80
C GLN A 42 -81.89 -6.74 57.14
N ILE A 43 -81.50 -6.72 58.42
CA ILE A 43 -80.11 -6.46 58.83
C ILE A 43 -79.16 -7.54 58.30
N ALA A 44 -79.57 -8.82 58.35
CA ALA A 44 -78.79 -9.92 57.83
C ALA A 44 -78.66 -9.88 56.30
N GLU A 45 -79.73 -9.49 55.59
CA GLU A 45 -79.75 -9.29 54.14
C GLU A 45 -78.80 -8.15 53.72
N ILE A 46 -78.92 -6.98 54.36
CA ILE A 46 -78.01 -5.84 54.13
C ILE A 46 -76.56 -6.20 54.49
N GLY A 47 -76.35 -6.99 55.55
CA GLY A 47 -75.04 -7.51 55.92
C GLY A 47 -74.42 -8.41 54.84
N GLN A 48 -75.22 -9.33 54.27
CA GLN A 48 -74.78 -10.18 53.15
C GLN A 48 -74.49 -9.35 51.89
N GLU A 49 -75.33 -8.37 51.56
CA GLU A 49 -75.07 -7.45 50.44
C GLU A 49 -73.77 -6.66 50.62
N LEU A 50 -73.49 -6.18 51.83
CA LEU A 50 -72.24 -5.49 52.16
C LEU A 50 -71.03 -6.42 51.99
N GLU A 51 -71.11 -7.66 52.47
CA GLU A 51 -70.02 -8.65 52.29
C GLU A 51 -69.78 -8.97 50.81
N LEU A 52 -70.85 -9.13 50.03
CA LEU A 52 -70.76 -9.33 48.58
C LEU A 52 -70.16 -8.11 47.87
N ALA A 53 -70.57 -6.90 48.24
CA ALA A 53 -70.02 -5.65 47.71
C ALA A 53 -68.54 -5.47 48.07
N ALA A 54 -68.16 -5.77 49.31
CA ALA A 54 -66.77 -5.75 49.76
C ALA A 54 -65.90 -6.77 49.00
N GLY A 55 -66.41 -7.99 48.80
CA GLY A 55 -65.76 -9.02 47.98
C GLY A 55 -65.59 -8.59 46.52
N ASN A 56 -66.62 -7.98 45.92
CA ASN A 56 -66.55 -7.43 44.57
C ASN A 56 -65.52 -6.30 44.45
N TYR A 57 -65.47 -5.40 45.43
CA TYR A 57 -64.46 -4.33 45.48
C TYR A 57 -63.04 -4.89 45.58
N GLN A 58 -62.79 -5.84 46.48
CA GLN A 58 -61.47 -6.48 46.62
C GLN A 58 -61.07 -7.21 45.33
N SER A 59 -62.00 -7.92 44.68
CA SER A 59 -61.79 -8.55 43.38
C SER A 59 -61.42 -7.54 42.29
N LEU A 60 -62.10 -6.39 42.26
CA LEU A 60 -61.80 -5.31 41.31
C LEU A 60 -60.43 -4.68 41.56
N VAL A 61 -60.07 -4.42 42.82
CA VAL A 61 -58.75 -3.91 43.19
C VAL A 61 -57.66 -4.90 42.80
N ALA A 62 -57.84 -6.20 43.08
CA ALA A 62 -56.90 -7.24 42.68
C ALA A 62 -56.72 -7.31 41.15
N LYS A 63 -57.81 -7.19 40.38
CA LYS A 63 -57.74 -7.07 38.92
C LYS A 63 -56.97 -5.83 38.47
N GLY A 64 -57.21 -4.68 39.10
CA GLY A 64 -56.48 -3.43 38.81
C GLY A 64 -54.98 -3.57 39.04
N LEU A 65 -54.57 -4.12 40.19
CA LEU A 65 -53.17 -4.38 40.51
C LEU A 65 -52.53 -5.35 39.51
N ARG A 66 -53.22 -6.43 39.15
CA ARG A 66 -52.77 -7.39 38.14
C ARG A 66 -52.55 -6.73 36.79
N ILE A 67 -53.46 -5.87 36.32
CA ILE A 67 -53.30 -5.14 35.05
C ILE A 67 -52.08 -4.20 35.11
N ILE A 68 -51.85 -3.51 36.23
CA ILE A 68 -50.68 -2.65 36.41
C ILE A 68 -49.39 -3.47 36.34
N GLU A 69 -49.37 -4.64 36.98
CA GLU A 69 -48.24 -5.56 36.95
C GLU A 69 -48.00 -6.12 35.54
N GLU A 70 -49.05 -6.63 34.87
CA GLU A 70 -49.00 -7.12 33.49
C GLU A 70 -48.47 -6.04 32.53
N ARG A 71 -48.94 -4.78 32.69
CA ARG A 71 -48.43 -3.64 31.92
C ARG A 71 -46.95 -3.39 32.20
N SER A 72 -46.51 -3.51 33.46
CA SER A 72 -45.11 -3.32 33.83
C SER A 72 -44.21 -4.41 33.22
N ILE A 73 -44.64 -5.67 33.25
CA ILE A 73 -43.94 -6.81 32.66
C ILE A 73 -43.89 -6.65 31.14
N PHE A 74 -45.00 -6.30 30.51
CA PHE A 74 -45.07 -6.04 29.08
C PHE A 74 -44.08 -4.94 28.67
N ARG A 75 -44.06 -3.80 29.38
CA ARG A 75 -43.10 -2.71 29.12
C ARG A 75 -41.66 -3.16 29.28
N ARG A 76 -41.32 -3.94 30.31
CA ARG A 76 -39.97 -4.49 30.50
C ARG A 76 -39.58 -5.44 29.35
N ASN A 77 -40.50 -6.30 28.93
CA ASN A 77 -40.26 -7.23 27.82
C ASN A 77 -40.06 -6.50 26.49
N ILE A 78 -40.91 -5.53 26.17
CA ILE A 78 -40.77 -4.70 24.96
C ILE A 78 -39.48 -3.87 25.01
N ALA A 79 -39.15 -3.28 26.17
CA ALA A 79 -37.90 -2.55 26.33
C ALA A 79 -36.68 -3.45 26.11
N ARG A 80 -36.66 -4.67 26.68
CA ARG A 80 -35.59 -5.65 26.48
C ARG A 80 -35.44 -6.02 25.00
N VAL A 81 -36.52 -6.41 24.33
CA VAL A 81 -36.50 -6.81 22.92
C VAL A 81 -36.04 -5.65 22.03
N THR A 82 -36.54 -4.45 22.31
CA THR A 82 -36.15 -3.23 21.57
C THR A 82 -34.67 -2.91 21.76
N THR A 83 -34.17 -3.00 23.00
CA THR A 83 -32.76 -2.76 23.31
C THR A 83 -31.86 -3.82 22.68
N ASP A 84 -32.21 -5.10 22.72
CA ASP A 84 -31.47 -6.18 22.04
C ASP A 84 -31.42 -5.93 20.52
N ALA A 85 -32.55 -5.61 19.89
CA ALA A 85 -32.60 -5.26 18.47
C ALA A 85 -31.72 -4.04 18.13
N ARG A 86 -31.72 -2.99 18.97
CA ARG A 86 -30.85 -1.81 18.81
C ARG A 86 -29.37 -2.16 18.94
N TYR A 87 -29.00 -2.99 19.92
CA TYR A 87 -27.62 -3.44 20.07
C TYR A 87 -27.16 -4.26 18.86
N ARG A 88 -28.00 -5.18 18.37
CA ARG A 88 -27.68 -5.94 17.16
C ARG A 88 -27.48 -5.03 15.95
N ASP A 89 -28.39 -4.11 15.68
CA ASP A 89 -28.24 -3.14 14.57
C ASP A 89 -26.99 -2.29 14.71
N TYR A 90 -26.72 -1.75 15.89
CA TYR A 90 -25.50 -0.98 16.17
C TYR A 90 -24.24 -1.80 15.87
N VAL A 91 -24.17 -3.03 16.38
CA VAL A 91 -23.02 -3.93 16.18
C VAL A 91 -22.82 -4.24 14.69
N TYR A 92 -23.89 -4.53 13.94
CA TYR A 92 -23.80 -4.75 12.49
C TYR A 92 -23.27 -3.51 11.75
N ARG A 93 -23.71 -2.30 12.12
CA ARG A 93 -23.22 -1.06 11.51
C ARG A 93 -21.74 -0.83 11.78
N VAL A 94 -21.29 -1.07 13.01
CA VAL A 94 -19.87 -0.92 13.38
C VAL A 94 -19.01 -1.90 12.60
N PHE A 95 -19.35 -3.19 12.59
CA PHE A 95 -18.57 -4.19 11.85
C PHE A 95 -18.58 -3.94 10.34
N ARG A 96 -19.72 -3.53 9.78
CA ARG A 96 -19.79 -3.17 8.36
C ARG A 96 -18.90 -1.97 8.04
N ASN A 97 -18.91 -0.93 8.87
CA ASN A 97 -18.10 0.25 8.64
C ASN A 97 -16.60 -0.07 8.78
N ASP A 98 -16.20 -0.85 9.78
CA ASP A 98 -14.82 -1.32 9.94
C ASP A 98 -14.36 -2.15 8.74
N ALA A 99 -15.16 -3.13 8.32
CA ALA A 99 -14.87 -3.95 7.15
C ALA A 99 -14.75 -3.12 5.86
N LEU A 100 -15.64 -2.14 5.65
CA LEU A 100 -15.58 -1.23 4.49
C LEU A 100 -14.35 -0.33 4.53
N GLN A 101 -13.96 0.16 5.71
CA GLN A 101 -12.76 0.98 5.86
C GLN A 101 -11.50 0.18 5.54
N LYS A 102 -11.37 -1.02 6.13
CA LYS A 102 -10.25 -1.93 5.86
C LYS A 102 -10.19 -2.34 4.40
N TYR A 103 -11.34 -2.66 3.80
CA TYR A 103 -11.43 -2.98 2.37
C TYR A 103 -10.91 -1.83 1.50
N ARG A 104 -11.36 -0.60 1.74
CA ARG A 104 -10.92 0.58 0.95
C ARG A 104 -9.41 0.79 1.06
N SER A 105 -8.86 0.75 2.27
CA SER A 105 -7.42 0.92 2.46
C SER A 105 -6.61 -0.19 1.78
N SER A 106 -7.06 -1.44 1.83
CA SER A 106 -6.40 -2.55 1.13
C SER A 106 -6.54 -2.44 -0.39
N PHE A 107 -7.72 -2.02 -0.86
CA PHE A 107 -7.97 -1.79 -2.28
C PHE A 107 -7.07 -0.68 -2.83
N ASP A 108 -6.92 0.43 -2.12
CA ASP A 108 -6.04 1.53 -2.53
C ASP A 108 -4.58 1.08 -2.67
N MET A 109 -4.11 0.21 -1.77
CA MET A 109 -2.78 -0.42 -1.91
C MET A 109 -2.71 -1.32 -3.14
N ALA A 110 -3.68 -2.21 -3.35
CA ALA A 110 -3.72 -3.07 -4.52
C ALA A 110 -3.76 -2.28 -5.84
N ALA A 111 -4.51 -1.18 -5.88
CA ALA A 111 -4.57 -0.27 -7.01
C ALA A 111 -3.21 0.41 -7.26
N ARG A 112 -2.51 0.84 -6.21
CA ARG A 112 -1.14 1.40 -6.33
C ARG A 112 -0.14 0.39 -6.89
N TYR A 113 -0.11 -0.86 -6.39
CA TYR A 113 0.76 -1.90 -6.94
C TYR A 113 0.42 -2.21 -8.40
N THR A 114 -0.87 -2.27 -8.73
CA THR A 114 -1.34 -2.49 -10.11
C THR A 114 -0.92 -1.34 -11.03
N TYR A 115 -0.98 -0.10 -10.54
CA TYR A 115 -0.49 1.08 -11.26
C TYR A 115 1.02 1.05 -11.49
N LEU A 116 1.82 0.64 -10.49
CA LEU A 116 3.25 0.45 -10.67
C LEU A 116 3.58 -0.67 -11.66
N ALA A 117 2.82 -1.77 -11.65
CA ALA A 117 2.95 -2.82 -12.66
C ALA A 117 2.66 -2.28 -14.08
N ALA A 118 1.65 -1.42 -14.24
CA ALA A 118 1.37 -0.75 -15.50
C ALA A 118 2.49 0.20 -15.93
N LYS A 119 3.13 0.92 -15.00
CA LYS A 119 4.32 1.75 -15.30
C LYS A 119 5.50 0.92 -15.76
N ALA A 120 5.78 -0.20 -15.08
CA ALA A 120 6.82 -1.12 -15.48
C ALA A 120 6.54 -1.71 -16.87
N PHE A 121 5.30 -2.11 -17.14
CA PHE A 121 4.88 -2.60 -18.45
C PHE A 121 5.05 -1.55 -19.56
N ASP A 122 4.65 -0.29 -19.32
CA ASP A 122 4.84 0.81 -20.27
C ASP A 122 6.32 1.02 -20.61
N TYR A 123 7.19 1.01 -19.59
CA TYR A 123 8.63 1.18 -19.77
C TYR A 123 9.30 -0.02 -20.45
N GLU A 124 8.90 -1.24 -20.12
CA GLU A 124 9.47 -2.44 -20.73
C GLU A 124 9.09 -2.58 -22.21
N THR A 125 7.87 -2.19 -22.57
CA THR A 125 7.34 -2.39 -23.92
C THR A 125 7.62 -1.21 -24.86
N GLY A 126 7.80 0.01 -24.35
CA GLY A 126 8.10 1.19 -25.17
C GLY A 126 7.03 1.52 -26.22
N LEU A 127 5.82 0.97 -26.08
CA LEU A 127 4.74 1.13 -27.07
C LEU A 127 4.23 2.57 -27.08
N LEU A 128 3.88 3.11 -28.26
CA LEU A 128 3.30 4.44 -28.34
C LEU A 128 1.93 4.53 -27.66
N VAL A 129 1.60 5.73 -27.18
CA VAL A 129 0.34 6.05 -26.48
C VAL A 129 -0.89 5.84 -27.38
N ASN A 130 -0.74 5.92 -28.71
CA ASN A 130 -1.82 5.66 -29.67
C ASN A 130 -1.98 4.17 -30.03
N ASN A 131 -1.13 3.29 -29.51
CA ASN A 131 -1.40 1.85 -29.56
C ASN A 131 -2.41 1.55 -28.44
N ALA A 132 -3.54 0.95 -28.81
CA ALA A 132 -4.67 0.61 -27.92
C ALA A 132 -4.29 -0.18 -26.65
N VAL A 133 -3.05 -0.67 -26.59
CA VAL A 133 -2.51 -1.50 -25.50
C VAL A 133 -1.96 -0.67 -24.33
N ASN A 134 -1.68 0.64 -24.44
CA ASN A 134 -0.91 1.33 -23.38
C ASN A 134 -1.68 2.42 -22.60
N SER A 135 -2.42 3.31 -23.28
CA SER A 135 -3.11 4.43 -22.62
C SER A 135 -4.35 4.03 -21.82
N GLU A 136 -4.95 2.89 -22.12
CA GLU A 136 -6.19 2.45 -21.49
C GLU A 136 -5.97 1.81 -20.12
N PHE A 137 -4.79 1.28 -19.83
CA PHE A 137 -4.54 0.58 -18.56
C PHE A 137 -4.56 1.54 -17.37
N PHE A 138 -3.91 2.69 -17.47
CA PHE A 138 -3.92 3.66 -16.36
C PHE A 138 -5.34 4.16 -16.04
N ASP A 139 -6.11 4.52 -17.07
CA ASP A 139 -7.48 4.99 -16.90
C ASP A 139 -8.42 3.88 -16.42
N SER A 140 -8.29 2.67 -16.96
CA SER A 140 -9.08 1.52 -16.51
C SER A 140 -8.79 1.18 -15.05
N ILE A 141 -7.52 1.19 -14.60
CA ILE A 141 -7.13 0.96 -13.20
C ILE A 141 -7.78 2.01 -12.28
N LEU A 142 -7.72 3.29 -12.64
CA LEU A 142 -8.29 4.39 -11.84
C LEU A 142 -9.82 4.33 -11.73
N LYS A 143 -10.49 3.78 -12.75
CA LYS A 143 -11.95 3.58 -12.76
C LYS A 143 -12.40 2.41 -11.89
N GLN A 144 -11.53 1.43 -11.62
CA GLN A 144 -11.93 0.27 -10.82
C GLN A 144 -12.22 0.64 -9.35
N ARG A 145 -13.15 -0.09 -8.75
CA ARG A 145 -13.51 -0.02 -7.32
C ARG A 145 -13.57 -1.40 -6.66
N SER A 146 -13.22 -2.45 -7.41
CA SER A 146 -13.25 -3.84 -6.98
C SER A 146 -11.98 -4.56 -7.42
N LEU A 147 -11.62 -5.64 -6.71
CA LEU A 147 -10.43 -6.44 -7.04
C LEU A 147 -10.63 -7.27 -8.32
N GLY A 148 -11.87 -7.68 -8.61
CA GLY A 148 -12.19 -8.59 -9.71
C GLY A 148 -11.95 -10.05 -9.34
N GLN A 149 -11.79 -10.90 -10.36
CA GLN A 149 -11.71 -12.35 -10.20
C GLN A 149 -10.28 -12.85 -10.41
N PHE A 150 -9.82 -13.67 -9.48
CA PHE A 150 -8.53 -14.36 -9.54
C PHE A 150 -8.77 -15.86 -9.48
N ASN A 151 -8.05 -16.60 -10.32
CA ASN A 151 -7.92 -18.04 -10.16
C ASN A 151 -6.91 -18.28 -9.03
N VAL A 152 -7.40 -18.50 -7.81
CA VAL A 152 -6.54 -18.73 -6.65
C VAL A 152 -6.05 -20.18 -6.67
N ALA A 153 -4.77 -20.37 -6.96
CA ALA A 153 -4.17 -21.68 -6.86
C ALA A 153 -4.16 -22.14 -5.39
N VAL A 154 -4.81 -23.27 -5.11
CA VAL A 154 -5.00 -23.84 -3.76
C VAL A 154 -3.67 -24.10 -3.04
N THR A 155 -2.59 -24.32 -3.78
CA THR A 155 -1.25 -24.64 -3.24
C THR A 155 -0.33 -23.44 -3.07
N ASN A 156 -0.56 -22.32 -3.78
CA ASN A 156 0.26 -21.11 -3.65
C ASN A 156 -0.47 -19.88 -4.20
N ILE A 157 -0.82 -18.92 -3.33
CA ILE A 157 -1.48 -17.66 -3.71
C ILE A 157 -0.62 -16.86 -4.70
N ALA A 158 0.71 -17.01 -4.69
CA ALA A 158 1.62 -16.35 -5.63
C ALA A 158 1.44 -16.81 -7.08
N ASN A 159 0.85 -17.98 -7.31
CA ASN A 159 0.54 -18.49 -8.64
C ASN A 159 -0.90 -18.15 -9.07
N SER A 160 -1.58 -17.29 -8.32
CA SER A 160 -2.93 -16.87 -8.70
C SER A 160 -2.88 -16.04 -9.99
N THR A 161 -3.75 -16.39 -10.95
CA THR A 161 -3.82 -15.68 -12.23
C THR A 161 -5.08 -14.82 -12.29
N PRO A 162 -4.98 -13.56 -12.71
CA PRO A 162 -6.14 -12.70 -12.89
C PRO A 162 -6.96 -13.14 -14.11
N PHE A 163 -8.29 -12.98 -14.05
CA PHE A 163 -9.15 -13.15 -15.22
C PHE A 163 -9.28 -11.85 -16.02
N ALA A 164 -9.18 -11.97 -17.34
CA ALA A 164 -9.49 -10.89 -18.28
C ALA A 164 -11.00 -10.78 -18.52
N ASN A 165 -11.46 -9.59 -18.90
CA ASN A 165 -12.84 -9.23 -19.21
C ASN A 165 -13.82 -9.38 -18.03
N VAL A 166 -13.32 -9.22 -16.81
CA VAL A 166 -14.12 -9.22 -15.58
C VAL A 166 -13.93 -7.87 -14.87
N GLU A 167 -15.00 -7.25 -14.39
CA GLU A 167 -14.89 -5.98 -13.66
C GLU A 167 -13.94 -6.10 -12.45
N GLY A 168 -13.07 -5.11 -12.28
CA GLY A 168 -12.10 -5.03 -11.18
C GLY A 168 -10.65 -4.95 -11.66
N LEU A 169 -9.71 -4.83 -10.72
CA LEU A 169 -8.27 -4.74 -10.98
C LEU A 169 -7.70 -5.96 -11.71
N SER A 170 -8.38 -7.12 -11.64
CA SER A 170 -7.97 -8.32 -12.36
C SER A 170 -7.95 -8.13 -13.89
N ASP A 171 -8.89 -7.39 -14.48
CA ASP A 171 -8.94 -7.22 -15.93
C ASP A 171 -7.71 -6.51 -16.53
N PRO A 172 -7.33 -5.30 -16.07
CA PRO A 172 -6.13 -4.65 -16.59
C PRO A 172 -4.87 -5.49 -16.30
N LEU A 173 -4.79 -6.16 -15.14
CA LEU A 173 -3.66 -7.05 -14.83
C LEU A 173 -3.56 -8.23 -15.81
N ALA A 174 -4.68 -8.89 -16.10
CA ALA A 174 -4.72 -10.02 -17.02
C ALA A 174 -4.39 -9.60 -18.45
N LYS A 175 -4.93 -8.46 -18.90
CA LYS A 175 -4.64 -7.90 -20.23
C LYS A 175 -3.17 -7.49 -20.37
N MET A 176 -2.60 -6.82 -19.36
CA MET A 176 -1.17 -6.51 -19.34
C MET A 176 -0.32 -7.77 -19.39
N LYS A 177 -0.65 -8.80 -18.61
CA LYS A 177 0.08 -10.08 -18.62
C LYS A 177 -0.02 -10.78 -19.97
N GLN A 178 -1.21 -10.87 -20.55
CA GLN A 178 -1.41 -11.48 -21.88
C GLN A 178 -0.65 -10.72 -22.98
N ALA A 179 -0.69 -9.39 -22.96
CA ALA A 179 0.07 -8.57 -23.89
C ALA A 179 1.59 -8.77 -23.70
N TYR A 180 2.05 -8.79 -22.45
CA TYR A 180 3.45 -9.05 -22.12
C TYR A 180 3.89 -10.44 -22.61
N ASP A 181 3.09 -11.48 -22.37
CA ASP A 181 3.40 -12.85 -22.80
C ASP A 181 3.44 -12.99 -24.33
N ALA A 182 2.55 -12.30 -25.04
CA ALA A 182 2.58 -12.25 -26.50
C ALA A 182 3.87 -11.58 -27.02
N MET A 183 4.39 -10.58 -26.29
CA MET A 183 5.64 -9.90 -26.60
C MET A 183 6.88 -10.60 -26.00
N ALA A 184 6.72 -11.51 -25.04
CA ALA A 184 7.81 -12.19 -24.35
C ALA A 184 8.72 -12.94 -25.31
N ALA A 185 8.21 -13.40 -26.44
CA ALA A 185 9.02 -13.99 -27.51
C ALA A 185 10.07 -13.02 -28.08
N ASN A 186 9.74 -11.72 -28.18
CA ASN A 186 10.67 -10.68 -28.63
C ASN A 186 11.70 -10.35 -27.53
N PHE A 187 11.28 -10.38 -26.26
CA PHE A 187 12.17 -10.19 -25.11
C PHE A 187 13.06 -11.40 -24.81
N ASN A 188 12.77 -12.59 -25.35
CA ASN A 188 13.55 -13.80 -25.12
C ASN A 188 14.58 -14.06 -26.23
N ASN A 189 14.47 -13.40 -27.38
CA ASN A 189 15.45 -13.48 -28.48
C ASN A 189 16.39 -12.27 -28.47
N VAL A 190 17.15 -12.14 -27.39
CA VAL A 190 17.94 -10.97 -27.11
C VAL A 190 19.32 -11.07 -27.75
N TYR A 191 19.74 -9.99 -28.42
CA TYR A 191 21.12 -9.86 -28.88
C TYR A 191 21.94 -9.13 -27.81
N ASP A 192 22.81 -9.87 -27.14
CA ASP A 192 23.73 -9.32 -26.14
C ASP A 192 24.92 -8.64 -26.84
N GLN A 193 25.22 -7.40 -26.45
CA GLN A 193 26.32 -6.59 -26.96
C GLN A 193 27.22 -6.12 -25.82
N ASN A 194 28.51 -6.37 -25.99
CA ASN A 194 29.56 -5.93 -25.08
C ASN A 194 30.43 -4.91 -25.80
N VAL A 195 30.32 -3.65 -25.39
CA VAL A 195 31.01 -2.54 -26.04
C VAL A 195 31.72 -1.69 -24.98
N ARG A 196 32.87 -1.13 -25.37
CA ARG A 196 33.65 -0.20 -24.55
C ARG A 196 33.59 1.17 -25.19
N PHE A 197 33.45 2.20 -24.36
CA PHE A 197 33.38 3.58 -24.80
C PHE A 197 34.41 4.42 -24.04
N SER A 198 35.28 5.10 -24.78
CA SER A 198 36.30 5.98 -24.18
C SER A 198 35.74 7.36 -23.86
N LEU A 199 35.89 7.83 -22.63
CA LEU A 199 35.54 9.22 -22.29
C LEU A 199 36.57 10.23 -22.84
N ARG A 200 37.83 9.83 -22.99
CA ARG A 200 38.86 10.72 -23.54
C ARG A 200 38.71 10.89 -25.05
N GLU A 201 38.70 9.79 -25.81
CA GLU A 201 38.70 9.83 -27.28
C GLU A 201 37.32 10.08 -27.87
N GLU A 202 36.30 9.36 -27.40
CA GLU A 202 34.97 9.41 -28.01
C GLU A 202 34.13 10.58 -27.49
N MET A 203 34.16 10.84 -26.17
CA MET A 203 33.36 11.93 -25.57
C MET A 203 34.05 13.30 -25.71
N LEU A 204 35.33 13.43 -25.34
CA LEU A 204 36.05 14.71 -25.35
C LEU A 204 36.83 14.99 -26.64
N ARG A 205 36.93 14.03 -27.56
CA ARG A 205 37.71 14.14 -28.81
C ARG A 205 39.20 14.46 -28.57
N ILE A 206 39.77 13.94 -27.49
CA ILE A 206 41.18 14.06 -27.16
C ILE A 206 41.85 12.72 -27.50
N PRO A 207 42.83 12.66 -28.41
CA PRO A 207 43.55 11.41 -28.70
C PRO A 207 44.28 10.83 -27.49
N THR A 208 44.48 9.50 -27.43
CA THR A 208 45.24 8.81 -26.37
C THR A 208 46.77 8.97 -26.48
N ASP A 209 47.27 9.63 -27.52
CA ASP A 209 48.71 9.90 -27.67
C ASP A 209 49.24 10.77 -26.53
N THR A 210 50.51 10.55 -26.17
CA THR A 210 51.18 11.23 -25.04
C THR A 210 51.25 12.75 -25.22
N ASP A 211 51.22 13.23 -26.46
CA ASP A 211 51.25 14.66 -26.80
C ASP A 211 49.99 15.39 -26.30
N PHE A 212 48.87 14.68 -26.13
CA PHE A 212 47.59 15.23 -25.67
C PHE A 212 47.29 14.98 -24.20
N ASP A 213 48.21 14.38 -23.45
CA ASP A 213 48.01 14.08 -22.02
C ASP A 213 47.79 15.36 -21.20
N GLN A 214 48.42 16.48 -21.56
CA GLN A 214 48.19 17.76 -20.89
C GLN A 214 46.76 18.26 -21.06
N ALA A 215 46.19 18.10 -22.26
CA ALA A 215 44.80 18.47 -22.54
C ALA A 215 43.81 17.60 -21.76
N TRP A 216 44.09 16.29 -21.68
CA TRP A 216 43.30 15.36 -20.86
C TRP A 216 43.36 15.71 -19.37
N GLN A 217 44.56 15.96 -18.84
CA GLN A 217 44.75 16.38 -17.46
C GLN A 217 44.03 17.71 -17.15
N GLN A 218 44.05 18.65 -18.09
CA GLN A 218 43.33 19.90 -17.95
C GLN A 218 41.82 19.65 -17.88
N ALA A 219 41.26 18.85 -18.79
CA ALA A 219 39.83 18.51 -18.78
C ALA A 219 39.39 17.84 -17.47
N LEU A 220 40.19 16.92 -16.92
CA LEU A 220 39.94 16.33 -15.61
C LEU A 220 40.07 17.34 -14.46
N THR A 221 41.01 18.29 -14.56
CA THR A 221 41.17 19.34 -13.54
C THR A 221 39.96 20.29 -13.54
N GLU A 222 39.39 20.59 -14.70
CA GLU A 222 38.16 21.40 -14.83
C GLU A 222 36.92 20.70 -14.27
N ALA A 223 36.89 19.37 -14.32
CA ALA A 223 35.84 18.53 -13.74
C ALA A 223 35.97 18.32 -12.22
N LEU A 224 36.98 18.90 -11.57
CA LEU A 224 37.22 18.71 -10.14
C LEU A 224 36.30 19.63 -9.33
N VAL A 225 35.54 19.02 -8.41
CA VAL A 225 34.61 19.72 -7.52
C VAL A 225 35.18 19.70 -6.09
N PRO A 226 35.35 20.86 -5.44
CA PRO A 226 35.88 20.94 -4.08
C PRO A 226 35.03 20.18 -3.06
N ASN A 227 33.71 20.13 -3.29
CA ASN A 227 32.76 19.50 -2.39
C ASN A 227 31.57 18.88 -3.15
N LEU A 228 31.48 17.56 -3.17
CA LEU A 228 30.40 16.80 -3.79
C LEU A 228 29.03 17.05 -3.13
N TRP A 229 29.01 17.51 -1.89
CA TRP A 229 27.75 17.88 -1.22
C TRP A 229 27.06 19.08 -1.87
N ASP A 230 27.79 19.94 -2.57
CA ASP A 230 27.20 21.10 -3.24
C ASP A 230 26.41 20.69 -4.51
N ILE A 231 26.55 19.44 -4.94
CA ILE A 231 25.86 18.88 -6.09
C ILE A 231 24.53 18.26 -5.63
N PRO A 232 23.37 18.84 -5.99
CA PRO A 232 22.07 18.34 -5.54
C PRO A 232 21.78 16.92 -6.06
N GLU A 233 22.21 16.60 -7.28
CA GLU A 233 22.02 15.27 -7.87
C GLU A 233 22.83 14.20 -7.12
N PHE A 234 24.03 14.52 -6.63
CA PHE A 234 24.79 13.59 -5.79
C PHE A 234 24.03 13.31 -4.48
N ARG A 235 23.48 14.34 -3.83
CA ARG A 235 22.69 14.17 -2.60
C ARG A 235 21.44 13.34 -2.82
N GLN A 236 20.77 13.53 -3.96
CA GLN A 236 19.52 12.85 -4.28
C GLN A 236 19.74 11.39 -4.67
N TYR A 237 20.70 11.13 -5.57
CA TYR A 237 20.85 9.82 -6.22
C TYR A 237 21.95 8.94 -5.59
N ALA A 238 22.97 9.49 -4.93
CA ALA A 238 24.11 8.69 -4.43
C ALA A 238 23.98 8.35 -2.93
N VAL A 239 24.37 7.12 -2.56
CA VAL A 239 24.64 6.79 -1.16
C VAL A 239 25.99 7.39 -0.81
N ALA A 240 26.00 8.45 -0.01
CA ALA A 240 27.24 9.11 0.37
C ALA A 240 28.16 8.18 1.19
N PRO A 241 29.48 8.23 0.97
CA PRO A 241 30.43 7.34 1.66
C PRO A 241 30.61 7.71 3.14
N ARG A 242 30.27 8.95 3.51
CA ARG A 242 30.35 9.47 4.88
C ARG A 242 29.25 10.49 5.14
N SER A 243 29.13 10.90 6.40
CA SER A 243 28.23 12.00 6.79
C SER A 243 28.80 13.36 6.38
N GLU A 244 27.92 14.31 6.05
CA GLU A 244 28.27 15.70 5.75
C GLU A 244 29.00 16.40 6.91
N LEU A 245 28.72 15.98 8.15
CA LEU A 245 29.37 16.51 9.35
C LEU A 245 30.88 16.25 9.41
N ALA A 246 31.37 15.27 8.63
CA ALA A 246 32.80 14.96 8.54
C ALA A 246 33.57 15.93 7.62
N GLY A 247 32.89 16.88 6.96
CA GLY A 247 33.48 17.96 6.19
C GLY A 247 33.26 17.87 4.67
N ALA A 248 33.98 18.72 3.94
CA ALA A 248 33.90 18.81 2.48
C ALA A 248 34.45 17.55 1.80
N LEU A 249 33.67 16.95 0.90
CA LEU A 249 34.03 15.73 0.18
C LEU A 249 34.53 16.09 -1.22
N PRO A 250 35.84 16.17 -1.49
CA PRO A 250 36.34 16.48 -2.81
C PRO A 250 36.08 15.30 -3.78
N GLY A 251 35.80 15.62 -5.04
CA GLY A 251 35.57 14.60 -6.06
C GLY A 251 35.74 15.12 -7.47
N LEU A 252 35.90 14.20 -8.41
CA LEU A 252 35.85 14.47 -9.84
C LEU A 252 34.44 14.17 -10.36
N VAL A 253 33.86 15.08 -11.14
CA VAL A 253 32.50 14.94 -11.66
C VAL A 253 32.46 15.19 -13.16
N LEU A 254 32.13 14.14 -13.91
CA LEU A 254 31.95 14.19 -15.35
C LEU A 254 30.47 14.03 -15.68
N ARG A 255 29.94 14.96 -16.48
CA ARG A 255 28.56 14.95 -16.98
C ARG A 255 28.57 14.65 -18.48
N PHE A 256 27.74 13.70 -18.91
CA PHE A 256 27.64 13.36 -20.33
C PHE A 256 26.29 12.77 -20.67
N GLY A 257 25.79 13.06 -21.88
CA GLY A 257 24.63 12.37 -22.45
C GLY A 257 25.07 11.18 -23.27
N THR A 258 24.17 10.21 -23.43
CA THR A 258 24.33 9.11 -24.37
C THR A 258 23.17 9.09 -25.35
N GLU A 259 23.42 8.82 -26.62
CA GLU A 259 22.41 8.73 -27.65
C GLU A 259 22.67 7.59 -28.65
N ILE A 260 21.57 7.11 -29.26
CA ILE A 260 21.60 6.05 -30.26
C ILE A 260 20.97 6.62 -31.55
N ASN A 261 21.78 7.33 -32.30
CA ASN A 261 21.43 7.93 -33.58
C ASN A 261 22.31 7.39 -34.71
N TYR A 262 21.80 7.48 -35.93
CA TYR A 262 22.51 6.95 -37.08
C TYR A 262 23.65 7.91 -37.46
N GLY A 263 24.86 7.36 -37.62
CA GLY A 263 26.03 8.15 -38.03
C GLY A 263 26.68 8.96 -36.92
N THR A 264 26.27 8.78 -35.66
CA THR A 264 26.94 9.35 -34.49
C THR A 264 27.53 8.27 -33.60
N ASN A 265 28.53 8.63 -32.81
CA ASN A 265 29.00 7.81 -31.69
C ASN A 265 28.01 7.88 -30.52
N LEU A 266 28.30 7.12 -29.45
CA LEU A 266 27.45 7.09 -28.26
C LEU A 266 27.22 8.47 -27.62
N PHE A 267 28.18 9.39 -27.71
CA PHE A 267 28.12 10.72 -27.08
C PHE A 267 27.54 11.80 -28.00
N GLY A 268 27.06 11.43 -29.19
CA GLY A 268 26.40 12.33 -30.15
C GLY A 268 27.32 13.07 -31.11
N TRP A 269 28.60 12.71 -31.17
CA TRP A 269 29.51 13.23 -32.18
C TRP A 269 29.36 12.49 -33.51
N PRO A 270 29.62 13.12 -34.67
CA PRO A 270 29.72 12.42 -35.94
C PRO A 270 30.73 11.28 -35.86
N LEU A 271 30.39 10.10 -36.39
CA LEU A 271 31.19 8.89 -36.26
C LEU A 271 32.58 9.07 -36.91
N ALA A 272 33.63 8.89 -36.11
CA ALA A 272 35.02 8.91 -36.54
C ALA A 272 35.64 7.48 -36.53
N PRO A 273 36.77 7.26 -37.21
CA PRO A 273 37.48 5.97 -37.14
C PRO A 273 37.87 5.64 -35.70
N GLY A 274 37.53 4.43 -35.23
CA GLY A 274 37.81 3.99 -33.86
C GLY A 274 36.65 4.19 -32.87
N ASP A 275 35.64 4.99 -33.24
CA ASP A 275 34.46 5.21 -32.39
C ASP A 275 33.57 3.97 -32.29
N SER A 276 32.93 3.81 -31.13
CA SER A 276 31.90 2.80 -30.90
C SER A 276 30.50 3.39 -31.03
N SER A 277 29.57 2.64 -31.63
CA SER A 277 28.17 3.04 -31.76
C SER A 277 27.23 1.84 -31.66
N TYR A 278 25.99 2.12 -31.24
CA TYR A 278 24.92 1.14 -31.22
C TYR A 278 24.13 1.17 -32.53
N SER A 279 23.62 0.01 -32.94
CA SER A 279 22.74 -0.08 -34.11
C SER A 279 21.38 0.56 -33.83
N THR A 280 20.95 1.45 -34.71
CA THR A 280 19.64 2.11 -34.64
C THR A 280 18.47 1.24 -35.09
N THR A 281 18.74 0.01 -35.55
CA THR A 281 17.70 -0.91 -36.05
C THR A 281 16.87 -1.52 -34.92
N TYR A 282 17.40 -1.53 -33.69
CA TYR A 282 16.69 -2.04 -32.53
C TYR A 282 15.80 -0.94 -31.92
N SER A 283 14.66 -1.35 -31.36
CA SER A 283 13.72 -0.43 -30.72
C SER A 283 14.23 0.06 -29.37
N ALA A 284 14.89 -0.80 -28.61
CA ALA A 284 15.52 -0.43 -27.35
C ALA A 284 16.84 -1.18 -27.13
N THR A 285 17.82 -0.48 -26.57
CA THR A 285 19.07 -1.05 -26.04
C THR A 285 19.11 -0.75 -24.55
N LYS A 286 19.15 -1.81 -23.73
CA LYS A 286 19.08 -1.71 -22.26
C LYS A 286 20.33 -2.29 -21.62
N PHE A 287 20.70 -1.80 -20.45
CA PHE A 287 21.80 -2.36 -19.69
C PHE A 287 21.44 -3.71 -19.11
N ARG A 288 22.35 -4.66 -19.22
CA ARG A 288 22.40 -5.85 -18.37
C ARG A 288 23.34 -5.61 -17.20
N ARG A 289 24.54 -5.08 -17.50
CA ARG A 289 25.57 -4.73 -16.53
C ARG A 289 26.37 -3.52 -17.01
N VAL A 290 26.89 -2.79 -16.03
CA VAL A 290 27.76 -1.63 -16.29
C VAL A 290 29.04 -1.76 -15.47
N GLY A 291 30.15 -1.39 -16.10
CA GLY A 291 31.47 -1.28 -15.52
C GLY A 291 32.14 0.02 -15.92
N ILE A 292 33.10 0.46 -15.10
CA ILE A 292 33.98 1.58 -15.38
C ILE A 292 35.40 1.08 -15.18
N ASP A 293 36.28 1.36 -16.13
CA ASP A 293 37.68 0.95 -16.12
C ASP A 293 38.58 2.18 -16.18
N LEU A 294 39.51 2.29 -15.21
CA LEU A 294 40.48 3.39 -15.15
C LEU A 294 41.79 2.91 -15.76
N LYS A 295 42.13 3.43 -16.95
CA LYS A 295 43.35 3.03 -17.65
C LYS A 295 44.58 3.64 -17.02
N ASN A 296 45.66 2.86 -16.99
CA ASN A 296 46.94 3.23 -16.38
C ASN A 296 46.84 3.53 -14.87
N TYR A 297 45.83 2.97 -14.18
CA TYR A 297 45.71 3.10 -12.73
C TYR A 297 46.70 2.18 -11.99
N ASP A 298 47.06 1.02 -12.56
CA ASP A 298 48.12 0.13 -12.06
C ASP A 298 49.50 0.77 -12.03
N GLY A 299 49.80 1.66 -12.97
CA GLY A 299 51.02 2.47 -12.98
C GLY A 299 51.17 3.38 -11.74
N ASN A 300 50.10 3.56 -10.97
CA ASN A 300 50.00 4.52 -9.89
C ASN A 300 49.89 3.81 -8.52
N SER A 301 50.91 3.03 -8.15
CA SER A 301 51.06 2.30 -6.85
C SER A 301 50.93 3.16 -5.57
N LEU A 302 50.60 4.44 -5.74
CA LEU A 302 50.46 5.49 -4.75
C LEU A 302 49.00 5.76 -4.37
N LEU A 303 48.05 5.08 -5.02
CA LEU A 303 46.61 5.15 -4.75
C LEU A 303 46.10 3.82 -4.18
N ALA A 304 44.90 3.84 -3.61
CA ALA A 304 44.24 2.65 -3.09
C ALA A 304 44.06 1.58 -4.18
N ALA A 305 44.29 0.31 -3.83
CA ALA A 305 44.16 -0.81 -4.78
C ALA A 305 42.73 -1.07 -5.27
N THR A 306 41.72 -0.47 -4.64
CA THR A 306 40.30 -0.69 -4.99
C THR A 306 39.59 0.66 -5.13
N PRO A 307 39.69 1.32 -6.30
CA PRO A 307 38.98 2.56 -6.55
C PRO A 307 37.47 2.30 -6.64
N TYR A 308 36.68 3.22 -6.08
CA TYR A 308 35.23 3.19 -6.11
C TYR A 308 34.68 4.44 -6.81
N VAL A 309 33.66 4.26 -7.63
CA VAL A 309 33.06 5.31 -8.46
C VAL A 309 31.53 5.20 -8.44
N TYR A 310 30.85 6.29 -8.78
CA TYR A 310 29.41 6.28 -9.01
C TYR A 310 29.11 6.54 -10.47
N LEU A 311 28.16 5.80 -11.02
CA LEU A 311 27.47 6.15 -12.25
C LEU A 311 26.01 6.39 -11.92
N LEU A 312 25.57 7.64 -12.01
CA LEU A 312 24.24 8.06 -11.59
C LEU A 312 23.43 8.48 -12.82
N PRO A 313 22.24 7.90 -13.04
CA PRO A 313 21.35 8.33 -14.11
C PRO A 313 20.51 9.53 -13.64
N VAL A 314 20.94 10.74 -13.98
CA VAL A 314 20.26 11.98 -13.55
C VAL A 314 19.28 12.50 -14.60
N GLY A 315 19.49 12.12 -15.86
CA GLY A 315 18.66 12.52 -16.99
C GLY A 315 17.45 11.62 -17.23
N VAL A 316 16.90 11.78 -18.42
CA VAL A 316 15.70 11.09 -18.90
C VAL A 316 16.12 9.95 -19.81
N ASP A 317 15.54 8.78 -19.57
CA ASP A 317 15.72 7.61 -20.42
C ASP A 317 14.95 7.78 -21.72
N VAL A 318 15.57 7.44 -22.84
CA VAL A 318 14.95 7.51 -24.16
C VAL A 318 14.85 6.10 -24.74
N LEU A 319 13.69 5.76 -25.29
CA LEU A 319 13.43 4.51 -26.01
C LEU A 319 12.82 4.83 -27.37
N ARG A 320 13.14 4.07 -28.42
CA ARG A 320 12.38 4.14 -29.68
C ARG A 320 11.17 3.23 -29.57
N SER A 321 10.09 3.57 -30.25
CA SER A 321 8.95 2.67 -30.29
C SER A 321 9.22 1.49 -31.22
N PRO A 322 8.90 0.25 -30.82
CA PRO A 322 8.97 -0.91 -31.71
C PRO A 322 8.09 -0.77 -32.97
N THR A 323 7.00 -0.02 -32.88
CA THR A 323 6.04 0.16 -33.99
C THR A 323 6.37 1.33 -34.92
N ALA A 324 7.28 2.23 -34.51
CA ALA A 324 7.63 3.43 -35.28
C ALA A 324 9.04 3.92 -34.92
N ILE A 325 9.98 3.72 -35.86
CA ILE A 325 11.42 3.98 -35.68
C ILE A 325 11.74 5.47 -35.48
N ASP A 326 10.90 6.35 -36.06
CA ASP A 326 11.01 7.81 -36.00
C ASP A 326 10.45 8.42 -34.71
N ARG A 327 9.73 7.62 -33.91
CA ARG A 327 9.10 8.08 -32.67
C ARG A 327 9.91 7.64 -31.45
N ILE A 328 10.38 8.62 -30.70
CA ILE A 328 11.03 8.42 -29.40
C ILE A 328 10.04 8.62 -28.25
N ARG A 329 10.25 7.88 -27.16
CA ARG A 329 9.59 8.05 -25.88
C ARG A 329 10.61 8.38 -24.81
N GLN A 330 10.20 9.24 -23.90
CA GLN A 330 11.03 9.76 -22.82
C GLN A 330 10.44 9.35 -21.48
N TYR A 331 11.28 8.84 -20.58
CA TYR A 331 10.88 8.31 -19.28
C TYR A 331 11.78 8.87 -18.18
N THR A 332 11.17 9.50 -17.19
CA THR A 332 11.86 9.82 -15.93
C THR A 332 11.80 8.60 -15.03
N VAL A 333 12.89 7.82 -15.03
CA VAL A 333 12.97 6.57 -14.27
C VAL A 333 13.57 6.85 -12.90
N LEU A 334 12.77 6.60 -11.86
CA LEU A 334 13.17 6.74 -10.46
C LEU A 334 13.27 5.35 -9.82
N GLU A 335 14.37 5.12 -9.09
CA GLU A 335 14.53 3.94 -8.25
C GLU A 335 13.68 4.10 -7.00
N GLN A 336 12.46 3.58 -7.01
CA GLN A 336 11.52 3.66 -5.88
C GLN A 336 11.62 2.41 -5.00
N ALA A 337 11.61 2.59 -3.68
CA ALA A 337 11.39 1.46 -2.77
C ALA A 337 9.94 1.00 -2.90
N ILE A 338 9.74 -0.24 -3.37
CA ILE A 338 8.42 -0.86 -3.38
C ILE A 338 8.23 -1.48 -1.99
N PRO A 339 7.27 -0.99 -1.18
CA PRO A 339 7.09 -1.50 0.15
C PRO A 339 6.61 -2.95 0.10
N VAL A 340 7.15 -3.81 0.96
CA VAL A 340 6.72 -5.21 1.04
C VAL A 340 5.56 -5.30 2.03
N PRO A 341 4.43 -5.96 1.68
CA PRO A 341 3.36 -6.19 2.62
C PRO A 341 3.78 -7.21 3.70
N VAL A 342 4.21 -6.75 4.87
CA VAL A 342 4.82 -7.60 5.92
C VAL A 342 3.81 -8.43 6.71
N ASP A 343 2.59 -7.92 6.87
CA ASP A 343 1.53 -8.56 7.68
C ASP A 343 0.71 -9.62 6.92
N LEU A 344 0.71 -9.57 5.58
CA LEU A 344 0.08 -10.59 4.75
C LEU A 344 0.85 -11.92 4.81
N VAL A 345 2.16 -11.87 5.10
CA VAL A 345 3.07 -13.02 5.10
C VAL A 345 3.13 -13.70 6.47
N ASN A 346 3.03 -12.96 7.58
CA ASN A 346 3.22 -13.48 8.94
C ASN A 346 1.94 -13.68 9.77
N GLY A 347 0.76 -13.38 9.22
CA GLY A 347 -0.53 -13.88 9.71
C GLY A 347 -1.04 -13.30 11.03
N GLY A 348 -2.12 -12.50 10.95
CA GLY A 348 -3.02 -12.22 12.08
C GLY A 348 -3.31 -10.76 12.38
N GLY A 349 -2.49 -9.81 11.90
CA GLY A 349 -2.70 -8.38 12.09
C GLY A 349 -4.09 -7.91 11.61
N PHE A 350 -4.55 -8.42 10.47
CA PHE A 350 -5.86 -8.10 9.87
C PHE A 350 -7.07 -8.43 10.76
N GLN A 351 -6.93 -9.34 11.73
CA GLN A 351 -8.01 -9.67 12.66
C GLN A 351 -8.11 -8.67 13.83
N GLN A 352 -7.12 -7.80 14.01
CA GLN A 352 -7.12 -6.81 15.07
C GLN A 352 -8.05 -5.64 14.71
N ALA A 353 -8.76 -5.14 15.72
CA ALA A 353 -9.73 -4.04 15.55
C ALA A 353 -9.05 -2.72 15.14
N GLY A 354 -7.79 -2.51 15.54
CA GLY A 354 -7.02 -1.30 15.24
C GLY A 354 -6.16 -1.36 13.97
N TRP A 355 -6.17 -2.49 13.25
CA TRP A 355 -5.26 -2.68 12.11
C TRP A 355 -5.66 -1.83 10.91
N ILE A 356 -4.71 -1.02 10.43
CA ILE A 356 -4.85 -0.16 9.26
C ILE A 356 -3.86 -0.65 8.19
N PRO A 357 -4.34 -1.20 7.04
CA PRO A 357 -3.47 -1.78 6.03
C PRO A 357 -2.35 -0.85 5.53
N SER A 358 -2.64 0.44 5.39
CA SER A 358 -1.70 1.44 4.87
C SER A 358 -0.61 1.86 5.86
N LEU A 359 -0.79 1.61 7.16
CA LEU A 359 0.15 2.01 8.22
C LEU A 359 0.86 0.80 8.83
N ASP A 360 0.08 -0.24 9.17
CA ASP A 360 0.58 -1.44 9.84
C ASP A 360 1.04 -2.50 8.83
N GLY A 361 0.43 -2.52 7.64
CA GLY A 361 0.72 -3.50 6.61
C GLY A 361 1.98 -3.24 5.79
N ILE A 362 2.68 -2.12 6.00
CA ILE A 362 3.88 -1.70 5.26
C ILE A 362 5.05 -1.50 6.24
N SER A 363 6.26 -1.92 5.87
CA SER A 363 7.47 -1.58 6.62
C SER A 363 7.65 -0.05 6.67
N GLN A 364 7.74 0.54 7.87
CA GLN A 364 7.96 1.99 8.04
C GLN A 364 9.27 2.49 7.40
N SER A 365 10.22 1.60 7.11
CA SER A 365 11.46 1.90 6.41
C SER A 365 11.31 2.10 4.89
N ASP A 366 10.24 1.57 4.29
CA ASP A 366 9.98 1.63 2.85
C ASP A 366 8.69 2.42 2.62
N SER A 367 8.75 3.75 2.80
CA SER A 367 7.64 4.60 2.39
C SER A 367 7.52 4.60 0.86
N TRP A 368 6.31 4.74 0.33
CA TRP A 368 6.09 4.90 -1.12
C TRP A 368 6.92 6.03 -1.73
N ASP A 369 7.29 7.06 -0.97
CA ASP A 369 8.07 8.19 -1.49
C ASP A 369 9.60 8.00 -1.35
N ALA A 370 10.04 6.85 -0.82
CA ALA A 370 11.46 6.60 -0.61
C ALA A 370 12.16 6.27 -1.93
N GLN A 371 13.01 7.21 -2.38
CA GLN A 371 13.93 6.97 -3.49
C GLN A 371 15.14 6.18 -3.00
N ARG A 372 15.43 5.05 -3.65
CA ARG A 372 16.65 4.28 -3.42
C ARG A 372 17.83 4.99 -4.06
N LYS A 373 18.88 5.15 -3.26
CA LYS A 373 20.14 5.76 -3.69
C LYS A 373 21.09 4.68 -4.22
N HIS A 374 21.96 5.07 -5.15
CA HIS A 374 22.96 4.21 -5.77
C HIS A 374 24.22 4.14 -4.91
N PRO A 375 24.65 2.93 -4.48
CA PRO A 375 25.95 2.76 -3.85
C PRO A 375 27.09 2.89 -4.88
N GLN A 376 28.32 3.00 -4.36
CA GLN A 376 29.51 2.97 -5.20
C GLN A 376 29.67 1.60 -5.88
N LEU A 377 30.20 1.61 -7.10
CA LEU A 377 30.70 0.42 -7.78
C LEU A 377 32.23 0.47 -7.81
N GLN A 378 32.86 -0.70 -7.72
CA GLN A 378 34.32 -0.79 -7.84
C GLN A 378 34.72 -0.57 -9.30
N ALA A 379 35.65 0.34 -9.54
CA ALA A 379 36.22 0.53 -10.88
C ALA A 379 37.29 -0.54 -11.16
N GLY A 380 37.30 -1.03 -12.40
CA GLY A 380 38.35 -1.89 -12.92
C GLY A 380 39.66 -1.13 -13.12
N TRP A 381 40.78 -1.86 -13.07
CA TRP A 381 42.08 -1.40 -13.51
C TRP A 381 43.01 -2.58 -13.88
N GLY A 382 43.92 -2.37 -14.84
CA GLY A 382 45.03 -3.28 -15.19
C GLY A 382 44.70 -4.44 -16.16
N ALA A 383 45.75 -5.18 -16.56
CA ALA A 383 45.69 -6.23 -17.60
C ALA A 383 45.14 -7.60 -17.13
N ASN A 384 44.85 -7.78 -15.84
CA ASN A 384 44.37 -9.05 -15.27
C ASN A 384 42.84 -9.17 -15.18
N LEU A 385 42.11 -8.31 -15.86
CA LEU A 385 40.66 -8.42 -15.93
C LEU A 385 40.30 -9.38 -17.07
N GLY A 386 40.04 -10.65 -16.72
CA GLY A 386 39.15 -11.46 -17.54
C GLY A 386 37.86 -10.67 -17.82
N GLN A 387 37.17 -10.99 -18.92
CA GLN A 387 36.01 -10.24 -19.47
C GLN A 387 34.86 -9.92 -18.48
N LEU A 388 34.92 -10.33 -17.21
CA LEU A 388 33.83 -10.29 -16.23
C LEU A 388 34.09 -9.44 -14.97
N GLN A 389 35.30 -8.92 -14.71
CA GLN A 389 35.59 -8.21 -13.44
C GLN A 389 35.29 -6.70 -13.39
N PRO A 390 35.38 -5.88 -14.47
CA PRO A 390 34.79 -4.54 -14.43
C PRO A 390 33.24 -4.62 -14.44
N LEU A 391 32.69 -5.78 -14.85
CA LEU A 391 31.26 -6.10 -14.94
C LEU A 391 30.67 -6.57 -13.61
N GLY A 392 30.70 -5.70 -12.59
CA GLY A 392 30.16 -6.03 -11.27
C GLY A 392 28.72 -5.56 -11.01
N SER A 393 28.31 -4.45 -11.63
CA SER A 393 27.08 -3.75 -11.21
C SER A 393 25.88 -4.10 -12.10
N THR A 394 24.89 -4.77 -11.51
CA THR A 394 23.56 -5.00 -12.08
C THR A 394 22.54 -3.94 -11.62
N ARG A 395 22.99 -2.84 -11.01
CA ARG A 395 22.10 -1.83 -10.41
C ARG A 395 21.33 -1.00 -11.43
N LEU A 396 21.80 -0.93 -12.68
CA LEU A 396 21.16 -0.22 -13.78
C LEU A 396 20.47 -1.20 -14.75
N VAL A 397 20.26 -2.46 -14.34
CA VAL A 397 19.68 -3.49 -15.22
C VAL A 397 18.31 -3.06 -15.73
N GLY A 398 18.06 -3.26 -17.02
CA GLY A 398 16.82 -2.88 -17.67
C GLY A 398 16.69 -1.39 -17.99
N ARG A 399 17.59 -0.53 -17.49
CA ARG A 399 17.62 0.90 -17.84
C ARG A 399 18.08 1.11 -19.28
N SER A 400 17.56 2.12 -19.97
CA SER A 400 17.98 2.46 -21.33
C SER A 400 19.44 2.92 -21.36
N VAL A 401 20.19 2.47 -22.36
CA VAL A 401 21.53 3.01 -22.63
C VAL A 401 21.45 4.43 -23.17
N TRP A 402 20.37 4.78 -23.87
CA TRP A 402 20.12 6.15 -24.30
C TRP A 402 19.52 6.95 -23.15
N ASN A 403 20.30 7.87 -22.59
CA ASN A 403 19.85 8.77 -21.53
C ASN A 403 20.42 10.17 -21.75
N THR A 404 19.60 11.19 -21.48
CA THR A 404 19.99 12.58 -21.73
C THR A 404 21.16 13.06 -20.88
N GLU A 405 21.36 12.50 -19.68
CA GLU A 405 22.43 12.90 -18.78
C GLU A 405 22.81 11.81 -17.75
N TRP A 406 24.09 11.45 -17.76
CA TRP A 406 24.76 10.65 -16.75
C TRP A 406 25.71 11.53 -15.94
N LEU A 407 25.81 11.20 -14.66
CA LEU A 407 26.75 11.81 -13.74
C LEU A 407 27.72 10.73 -13.25
N LEU A 408 28.96 10.78 -13.75
CA LEU A 408 30.06 9.96 -13.28
C LEU A 408 30.80 10.71 -12.17
N VAL A 409 30.88 10.11 -10.98
CA VAL A 409 31.53 10.72 -9.81
C VAL A 409 32.63 9.82 -9.29
N ILE A 410 33.84 10.35 -9.18
CA ILE A 410 34.98 9.69 -8.52
C ILE A 410 35.28 10.45 -7.21
N PRO A 411 34.89 9.92 -6.04
CA PRO A 411 35.18 10.54 -4.75
C PRO A 411 36.67 10.40 -4.39
N GLY A 412 37.28 11.47 -3.88
CA GLY A 412 38.70 11.46 -3.50
C GLY A 412 39.03 10.57 -2.30
N GLU A 413 38.11 10.45 -1.33
CA GLU A 413 38.33 9.69 -0.09
C GLU A 413 38.51 8.18 -0.29
N GLY A 414 38.12 7.63 -1.44
CA GLY A 414 38.37 6.23 -1.79
C GLY A 414 39.74 5.98 -2.41
N LEU A 415 40.47 7.05 -2.76
CA LEU A 415 41.74 6.97 -3.47
C LEU A 415 42.94 7.09 -2.53
N LEU A 416 42.84 7.96 -1.52
CA LEU A 416 43.89 8.20 -0.51
C LEU A 416 43.27 8.80 0.77
N SER A 417 43.99 8.74 1.89
CA SER A 417 43.55 9.35 3.16
C SER A 417 43.31 10.86 3.06
N ASP A 418 44.06 11.55 2.20
CA ASP A 418 43.76 12.92 1.78
C ASP A 418 43.13 12.86 0.38
N GLY A 419 41.83 13.12 0.31
CA GLY A 419 41.07 13.01 -0.92
C GLY A 419 41.50 14.01 -2.01
N GLN A 420 42.00 15.19 -1.65
CA GLN A 420 42.47 16.16 -2.64
C GLN A 420 43.78 15.70 -3.28
N GLU A 421 44.70 15.20 -2.46
CA GLU A 421 45.95 14.63 -2.95
C GLU A 421 45.70 13.34 -3.76
N GLY A 422 44.74 12.51 -3.34
CA GLY A 422 44.31 11.33 -4.10
C GLY A 422 43.82 11.68 -5.51
N LEU A 423 42.97 12.71 -5.64
CA LEU A 423 42.50 13.19 -6.94
C LEU A 423 43.62 13.81 -7.77
N ARG A 424 44.52 14.59 -7.14
CA ARG A 424 45.68 15.17 -7.84
C ARG A 424 46.57 14.08 -8.44
N ARG A 425 46.83 13.01 -7.67
CA ARG A 425 47.62 11.84 -8.13
C ARG A 425 46.89 11.02 -9.16
N LEU A 426 45.56 10.90 -9.08
CA LEU A 426 44.76 10.26 -10.12
C LEU A 426 44.96 10.96 -11.47
N ILE A 427 44.91 12.30 -11.47
CA ILE A 427 45.00 13.12 -12.69
C ILE A 427 46.43 13.22 -13.21
N ARG A 428 47.42 13.50 -12.35
CA ARG A 428 48.79 13.89 -12.76
C ARG A 428 49.87 12.87 -12.37
N GLY A 429 49.51 11.79 -11.68
CA GLY A 429 50.48 10.87 -11.07
C GLY A 429 51.26 11.51 -9.92
N ASP A 430 52.48 11.02 -9.69
CA ASP A 430 53.43 11.52 -8.69
C ASP A 430 54.15 12.82 -9.07
N GLY A 431 53.71 13.49 -10.14
CA GLY A 431 54.42 14.61 -10.77
C GLY A 431 55.20 14.22 -12.02
N SER A 432 55.25 12.92 -12.36
CA SER A 432 55.79 12.40 -13.63
C SER A 432 54.87 12.61 -14.84
N GLY A 433 53.62 13.01 -14.65
CA GLY A 433 52.61 13.09 -15.71
C GLY A 433 51.91 11.76 -16.01
N ASN A 434 52.27 10.69 -15.31
CA ASN A 434 51.68 9.35 -15.45
C ASN A 434 50.39 9.20 -14.63
N GLY A 435 49.40 10.05 -14.90
CA GLY A 435 48.05 9.88 -14.37
C GLY A 435 47.26 8.82 -15.13
N ILE A 436 45.95 8.72 -14.84
CA ILE A 436 45.06 7.87 -15.63
C ILE A 436 45.07 8.32 -17.10
N SER A 437 45.25 7.37 -18.01
CA SER A 437 45.34 7.69 -19.44
C SER A 437 43.96 7.84 -20.08
N ASP A 438 42.95 7.16 -19.56
CA ASP A 438 41.56 7.22 -20.01
C ASP A 438 40.60 6.65 -18.94
N ILE A 439 39.33 6.97 -19.07
CA ILE A 439 38.22 6.34 -18.37
C ILE A 439 37.33 5.65 -19.41
N GLU A 440 37.32 4.32 -19.41
CA GLU A 440 36.47 3.53 -20.29
C GLU A 440 35.18 3.11 -19.59
N LEU A 441 34.06 3.32 -20.25
CA LEU A 441 32.77 2.74 -19.87
C LEU A 441 32.64 1.37 -20.52
N PHE A 442 32.36 0.34 -19.72
CA PHE A 442 32.08 -1.00 -20.21
C PHE A 442 30.59 -1.29 -20.07
N PHE A 443 29.90 -1.49 -21.19
CA PHE A 443 28.47 -1.77 -21.22
C PHE A 443 28.22 -3.18 -21.75
N GLU A 444 27.69 -4.03 -20.88
CA GLU A 444 27.02 -5.27 -21.29
C GLU A 444 25.54 -4.93 -21.42
N SER A 445 25.08 -4.90 -22.65
CA SER A 445 23.77 -4.40 -23.05
C SER A 445 23.04 -5.44 -23.86
N PHE A 446 21.73 -5.29 -23.93
CA PHE A 446 20.86 -6.27 -24.55
C PHE A 446 19.81 -5.53 -25.38
N ASN A 447 19.62 -5.97 -26.61
CA ASN A 447 18.74 -5.30 -27.56
C ASN A 447 17.38 -5.97 -27.64
N VAL A 448 16.33 -5.14 -27.62
CA VAL A 448 14.95 -5.52 -27.86
C VAL A 448 14.60 -5.17 -29.30
N GLN A 449 13.99 -6.11 -29.99
CA GLN A 449 13.54 -5.94 -31.37
C GLN A 449 12.17 -5.25 -31.41
#